data_AF-A0A357C2M8-F1
#
_entry.id   AF-A0A357C2M8-F1
#
_cell.length_a   1.000
_cell.length_b   1.000
_cell.length_c   1.000
_cell.angle_alpha   90.00
_cell.angle_beta   90.00
_cell.angle_gamma   90.00
#
_symmetry.space_group_name_H-M   'P 1'
#
loop_
_entity.id
_entity.type
_entity.pdbx_description
1 polymer ?
#
loop_
_entity_poly.entity_id
_entity_poly.type
_entity_poly.pdbx_seq_one_letter_code
_entity_poly.pdbx_strand_id
1 'polypeptide(L)'
;MRIGKKGVWIILAVFFFLQGCGRPKSFSIGESIPLGKTTLSVQRAELDTLRGKKVLVVFIKWTGPNSEKDKILRPSLSMKKYFTVLDNSGKRYYFSKIMDEYSWQYLHMMQMPEAVHHQQLEYEKLAIGENYVILFWGPEEAKNLTLVIKNPFSEKGQPGTAEVLLGR
;
A
#
# COMPACT_ATOMS: atom_id res chain seq x y z
N MET A 1 -59.07 18.20 -9.40
CA MET A 1 -57.93 17.40 -9.92
C MET A 1 -56.79 18.32 -10.34
N ARG A 2 -55.72 18.43 -9.56
CA ARG A 2 -54.44 19.01 -10.00
C ARG A 2 -53.32 18.17 -9.39
N ILE A 3 -52.58 17.48 -10.26
CA ILE A 3 -51.48 16.57 -9.95
C ILE A 3 -50.26 17.39 -9.53
N GLY A 4 -49.67 17.04 -8.39
CA GLY A 4 -48.58 17.76 -7.74
C GLY A 4 -47.24 17.65 -8.46
N LYS A 5 -46.70 18.80 -8.90
CA LYS A 5 -45.31 18.99 -9.36
C LYS A 5 -44.33 19.10 -8.17
N LYS A 6 -44.22 18.06 -7.34
CA LYS A 6 -43.23 18.01 -6.24
C LYS A 6 -42.38 16.73 -6.19
N GLY A 7 -42.41 15.92 -7.24
CA GLY A 7 -41.75 14.60 -7.27
C GLY A 7 -40.50 14.49 -8.15
N VAL A 8 -39.99 15.58 -8.74
CA VAL A 8 -38.93 15.49 -9.79
C VAL A 8 -37.54 15.91 -9.30
N TRP A 9 -37.42 16.62 -8.17
CA TRP A 9 -36.13 17.16 -7.73
C TRP A 9 -35.33 16.28 -6.77
N ILE A 10 -35.91 15.21 -6.22
CA ILE A 10 -35.23 14.35 -5.23
C ILE A 10 -34.44 13.22 -5.89
N ILE A 11 -34.82 12.77 -7.09
CA ILE A 11 -34.15 11.64 -7.77
C ILE A 11 -32.80 12.07 -8.38
N LEU A 12 -32.62 13.35 -8.71
CA LEU A 12 -31.36 13.84 -9.28
C LEU A 12 -30.23 13.98 -8.25
N ALA A 13 -30.55 14.16 -6.96
CA ALA A 13 -29.54 14.28 -5.91
C ALA A 13 -28.90 12.93 -5.54
N VAL A 14 -29.66 11.84 -5.60
CA VAL A 14 -29.17 10.49 -5.24
C VAL A 14 -28.19 9.94 -6.29
N PHE A 15 -28.32 10.34 -7.56
CA PHE A 15 -27.37 9.96 -8.62
C PHE A 15 -26.01 10.65 -8.49
N PHE A 16 -25.93 11.84 -7.88
CA PHE A 16 -24.67 12.57 -7.69
C PHE A 16 -23.83 12.06 -6.51
N PHE A 17 -24.43 11.38 -5.53
CA PHE A 17 -23.69 10.82 -4.38
C PHE A 17 -23.01 9.47 -4.68
N LEU A 18 -23.29 8.81 -5.80
CA LEU A 18 -22.63 7.57 -6.22
C LEU A 18 -21.35 7.77 -7.06
N GLN A 19 -21.01 9.02 -7.41
CA GLN A 19 -19.81 9.35 -8.19
C GLN A 19 -18.60 9.76 -7.33
N GLY A 20 -18.77 9.90 -6.00
CA GLY A 20 -17.75 10.45 -5.10
C GLY A 20 -16.95 9.43 -4.27
N CYS A 21 -17.42 8.19 -4.16
CA CYS A 21 -16.64 7.10 -3.53
C CYS A 21 -16.05 6.22 -4.62
N GLY A 22 -14.87 6.61 -5.12
CA GLY A 22 -14.15 5.81 -6.11
C GLY A 22 -13.94 4.39 -5.57
N ARG A 23 -14.52 3.40 -6.25
CA ARG A 23 -14.25 1.99 -5.94
C ARG A 23 -12.74 1.75 -6.01
N PRO A 24 -12.17 0.90 -5.14
CA PRO A 24 -10.78 0.49 -5.28
C PRO A 24 -10.52 -0.02 -6.69
N LYS A 25 -9.39 0.39 -7.27
CA LYS A 25 -8.97 -0.10 -8.59
C LYS A 25 -8.01 -1.26 -8.40
N SER A 26 -8.33 -2.40 -9.01
CA SER A 26 -7.48 -3.58 -8.96
C SER A 26 -6.30 -3.44 -9.93
N PHE A 27 -5.15 -3.91 -9.49
CA PHE A 27 -3.90 -3.99 -10.23
C PHE A 27 -3.26 -5.36 -10.03
N SER A 28 -2.47 -5.78 -11.01
CA SER A 28 -1.69 -7.02 -10.94
C SER A 28 -0.30 -6.76 -10.35
N ILE A 29 0.36 -7.81 -9.86
CA ILE A 29 1.80 -7.75 -9.56
C ILE A 29 2.55 -7.34 -10.84
N GLY A 30 3.51 -6.42 -10.69
CA GLY A 30 4.29 -5.83 -11.77
C GLY A 30 3.67 -4.59 -12.41
N GLU A 31 2.38 -4.35 -12.22
CA GLU A 31 1.72 -3.17 -12.79
C GLU A 31 2.13 -1.87 -12.08
N SER A 32 2.20 -0.79 -12.86
CA SER A 32 2.47 0.55 -12.35
C SER A 32 1.20 1.20 -11.81
N ILE A 33 1.18 1.48 -10.52
CA ILE A 33 0.09 2.12 -9.79
C ILE A 33 0.42 3.61 -9.67
N PRO A 34 -0.34 4.51 -10.34
CA PRO A 34 -0.10 5.94 -10.23
C PRO A 34 -0.53 6.45 -8.86
N LEU A 35 0.40 7.10 -8.16
CA LEU A 35 0.26 7.67 -6.82
C LEU A 35 0.75 9.13 -6.84
N GLY A 36 -0.13 10.04 -7.25
CA GLY A 36 0.20 11.43 -7.53
C GLY A 36 1.16 11.50 -8.72
N LYS A 37 2.29 12.18 -8.52
CA LYS A 37 3.34 12.30 -9.55
C LYS A 37 4.28 11.10 -9.64
N THR A 38 4.14 10.14 -8.73
CA THR A 38 4.98 8.93 -8.71
C THR A 38 4.17 7.72 -9.13
N THR A 39 4.85 6.62 -9.40
CA THR A 39 4.24 5.30 -9.50
C THR A 39 4.86 4.36 -8.49
N LEU A 40 4.02 3.47 -7.94
CA LEU A 40 4.46 2.30 -7.18
C LEU A 40 4.13 1.06 -7.98
N SER A 41 5.00 0.07 -7.94
CA SER A 41 4.71 -1.26 -8.45
C SER A 41 5.02 -2.28 -7.37
N VAL A 42 4.12 -3.24 -7.18
CA VAL A 42 4.39 -4.43 -6.36
C VAL A 42 5.13 -5.42 -7.24
N GLN A 43 6.37 -5.75 -6.90
CA GLN A 43 7.22 -6.60 -7.72
C GLN A 43 6.97 -8.08 -7.44
N ARG A 44 6.84 -8.43 -6.16
CA ARG A 44 6.51 -9.77 -5.68
C ARG A 44 6.09 -9.71 -4.22
N ALA A 45 5.49 -10.78 -3.71
CA ALA A 45 5.24 -10.96 -2.30
C ALA A 45 5.55 -12.41 -1.91
N GLU A 46 6.10 -12.61 -0.71
CA GLU A 46 6.45 -13.93 -0.20
C GLU A 46 6.22 -14.02 1.31
N LEU A 47 5.93 -15.23 1.78
CA LEU A 47 5.88 -15.54 3.20
C LEU A 47 7.25 -16.06 3.62
N ASP A 48 7.86 -15.38 4.58
CA ASP A 48 9.16 -15.73 5.15
C ASP A 48 9.04 -16.00 6.65
N THR A 49 10.12 -16.46 7.27
CA THR A 49 10.26 -16.62 8.72
C THR A 49 11.34 -15.67 9.22
N LEU A 50 10.98 -14.70 10.06
CA LEU A 50 11.93 -13.82 10.73
C LEU A 50 11.79 -14.01 12.25
N ARG A 51 12.90 -14.35 12.93
CA ARG A 51 12.93 -14.61 14.39
C ARG A 51 11.87 -15.62 14.85
N GLY A 52 11.70 -16.69 14.08
CA GLY A 52 10.73 -17.76 14.38
C GLY A 52 9.27 -17.40 14.17
N LYS A 53 8.95 -16.22 13.61
CA LYS A 53 7.59 -15.79 13.30
C LYS A 53 7.41 -15.64 11.80
N LYS A 54 6.25 -16.01 11.26
CA LYS A 54 5.97 -15.80 9.84
C LYS A 54 5.70 -14.33 9.56
N VAL A 55 6.29 -13.84 8.48
CA VAL A 55 6.16 -12.47 8.01
C VAL A 55 5.82 -12.49 6.53
N LEU A 56 4.84 -11.69 6.12
CA LEU A 56 4.64 -11.40 4.71
C LEU A 56 5.55 -10.24 4.33
N VAL A 57 6.36 -10.49 3.31
CA VAL A 57 7.30 -9.55 2.73
C VAL A 57 6.76 -9.14 1.37
N VAL A 58 6.47 -7.85 1.20
CA VAL A 58 5.98 -7.30 -0.06
C VAL A 58 7.06 -6.41 -0.66
N PHE A 59 7.58 -6.81 -1.81
CA PHE A 59 8.60 -6.08 -2.55
C PHE A 59 7.91 -5.03 -3.42
N ILE A 60 8.34 -3.78 -3.28
CA ILE A 60 7.79 -2.66 -4.03
C ILE A 60 8.89 -1.82 -4.65
N LYS A 61 8.55 -1.15 -5.76
CA LYS A 61 9.45 -0.21 -6.43
C LYS A 61 8.72 1.10 -6.70
N TRP A 62 9.36 2.21 -6.33
CA TRP A 62 8.88 3.56 -6.62
C TRP A 62 9.60 4.12 -7.83
N THR A 63 8.87 4.72 -8.77
CA THR A 63 9.46 5.46 -9.90
C THR A 63 8.76 6.80 -10.09
N GLY A 64 9.45 7.80 -10.62
CA GLY A 64 8.89 9.14 -10.83
C GLY A 64 9.93 10.26 -10.73
N PRO A 65 9.49 11.52 -10.86
CA PRO A 65 10.37 12.67 -10.68
C PRO A 65 10.86 12.77 -9.25
N ASN A 66 12.18 12.77 -9.07
CA ASN A 66 12.85 12.96 -7.78
C ASN A 66 12.94 14.45 -7.48
N SER A 67 11.81 15.08 -7.18
CA SER A 67 11.82 16.47 -6.73
C SER A 67 11.82 16.51 -5.21
N GLU A 68 12.81 17.17 -4.60
CA GLU A 68 12.89 17.36 -3.14
C GLU A 68 11.64 18.04 -2.54
N LYS A 69 10.82 18.66 -3.40
CA LYS A 69 9.54 19.29 -3.06
C LYS A 69 8.36 18.32 -3.13
N ASP A 70 8.45 17.28 -3.95
CA ASP A 70 7.52 16.16 -3.98
C ASP A 70 7.90 15.20 -2.86
N LYS A 71 7.60 15.62 -1.62
CA LYS A 71 7.63 14.82 -0.38
C LYS A 71 6.59 13.69 -0.42
N ILE A 72 6.42 13.08 -1.58
CA ILE A 72 5.56 11.94 -1.81
C ILE A 72 6.31 10.82 -1.11
N LEU A 73 5.88 10.58 0.13
CA LEU A 73 6.17 9.35 0.84
C LEU A 73 7.61 9.24 1.34
N ARG A 74 8.08 10.24 2.11
CA ARG A 74 9.09 9.93 3.14
C ARG A 74 8.54 8.77 3.98
N PRO A 75 9.35 7.75 4.30
CA PRO A 75 8.99 6.62 5.15
C PRO A 75 8.91 7.11 6.59
N SER A 76 7.99 8.02 6.83
CA SER A 76 7.61 8.47 8.14
C SER A 76 6.62 7.45 8.71
N LEU A 77 6.48 7.45 10.03
CA LEU A 77 5.44 6.75 10.78
C LEU A 77 4.01 6.90 10.20
N SER A 78 3.78 7.83 9.27
CA SER A 78 2.51 8.03 8.57
C SER A 78 2.24 7.00 7.45
N MET A 79 3.23 6.28 6.93
CA MET A 79 3.03 5.28 5.87
C MET A 79 2.15 4.10 6.29
N LYS A 80 2.15 3.77 7.58
CA LYS A 80 1.32 2.68 8.14
C LYS A 80 -0.17 2.81 7.82
N LYS A 81 -0.66 4.03 7.54
CA LYS A 81 -2.07 4.29 7.24
C LYS A 81 -2.42 4.09 5.76
N TYR A 82 -1.42 3.92 4.90
CA TYR A 82 -1.60 3.77 3.46
C TYR A 82 -1.56 2.33 2.99
N PHE A 83 -0.89 1.44 3.72
CA PHE A 83 -0.76 0.03 3.37
C PHE A 83 -1.50 -0.85 4.37
N THR A 84 -2.42 -1.66 3.87
CA THR A 84 -3.13 -2.67 4.65
C THR A 84 -3.17 -3.95 3.84
N VAL A 85 -2.92 -5.09 4.47
CA VAL A 85 -3.16 -6.39 3.85
C VAL A 85 -4.49 -6.94 4.35
N LEU A 86 -5.28 -7.49 3.42
CA LEU A 86 -6.55 -8.15 3.70
C LEU A 86 -6.45 -9.62 3.30
N ASP A 87 -7.08 -10.51 4.06
CA ASP A 87 -7.38 -11.86 3.59
C ASP A 87 -8.79 -11.94 2.97
N ASN A 88 -9.16 -13.12 2.48
CA ASN A 88 -10.48 -13.38 1.90
C ASN A 88 -11.66 -13.22 2.89
N SER A 89 -11.41 -13.27 4.21
CA SER A 89 -12.41 -13.02 5.25
C SER A 89 -12.57 -11.53 5.55
N GLY A 90 -11.72 -10.68 4.97
CA GLY A 90 -11.66 -9.24 5.24
C GLY A 90 -10.88 -8.89 6.50
N LYS A 91 -10.20 -9.86 7.13
CA LYS A 91 -9.32 -9.61 8.27
C LYS A 91 -8.13 -8.76 7.83
N ARG A 92 -7.80 -7.77 8.66
CA ARG A 92 -6.76 -6.78 8.37
C ARG A 92 -5.44 -7.14 9.04
N TYR A 93 -4.38 -7.09 8.25
CA TYR A 93 -3.00 -7.21 8.68
C TYR A 93 -2.31 -5.87 8.48
N TYR A 94 -1.86 -5.27 9.57
CA TYR A 94 -1.31 -3.93 9.56
C TYR A 94 0.18 -3.93 9.26
N PHE A 95 0.60 -2.86 8.57
CA PHE A 95 1.99 -2.52 8.32
C PHE A 95 2.83 -2.64 9.60
N SER A 96 3.98 -3.33 9.50
CA SER A 96 4.99 -3.34 10.56
C SER A 96 6.12 -2.36 10.27
N LYS A 97 6.81 -2.55 9.14
CA LYS A 97 8.03 -1.82 8.81
C LYS A 97 8.21 -1.75 7.30
N ILE A 98 8.86 -0.68 6.83
CA ILE A 98 9.40 -0.56 5.47
C ILE A 98 10.91 -0.38 5.58
N MET A 99 11.66 -0.99 4.66
CA MET A 99 13.11 -0.82 4.53
C MET A 99 13.53 -1.06 3.08
N ASP A 100 14.74 -0.68 2.72
CA ASP A 100 15.33 -1.05 1.43
C ASP A 100 15.55 -2.56 1.34
N GLU A 101 15.55 -3.10 0.12
CA GLU A 101 15.68 -4.53 -0.12
C GLU A 101 17.04 -5.09 0.36
N TYR A 102 18.11 -4.30 0.33
CA TYR A 102 19.43 -4.74 0.80
C TYR A 102 19.46 -4.94 2.32
N SER A 103 18.90 -4.00 3.09
CA SER A 103 18.70 -4.12 4.53
C SER A 103 17.87 -5.36 4.90
N TRP A 104 16.87 -5.69 4.08
CA TRP A 104 16.09 -6.92 4.25
C TRP A 104 16.92 -8.17 4.01
N GLN A 105 17.66 -8.24 2.90
CA GLN A 105 18.56 -9.37 2.61
C GLN A 105 19.58 -9.57 3.74
N TYR A 106 20.16 -8.49 4.26
CA TYR A 106 21.09 -8.55 5.38
C TYR A 106 20.43 -9.07 6.67
N LEU A 107 19.23 -8.60 7.01
CA LEU A 107 18.47 -9.10 8.17
C LEU A 107 18.13 -10.59 8.04
N HIS A 108 17.81 -11.04 6.83
CA HIS A 108 17.50 -12.44 6.54
C HIS A 108 18.73 -13.33 6.69
N MET A 109 19.86 -12.93 6.11
CA MET A 109 21.13 -13.65 6.21
C MET A 109 21.63 -13.80 7.65
N MET A 110 21.39 -12.80 8.49
CA MET A 110 21.92 -12.81 9.85
C MET A 110 21.16 -13.77 10.78
N GLN A 111 19.85 -13.99 10.60
CA GLN A 111 18.98 -14.74 11.56
C GLN A 111 19.28 -14.47 13.05
N MET A 112 19.93 -13.35 13.39
CA MET A 112 20.58 -13.17 14.68
C MET A 112 19.55 -12.69 15.71
N PRO A 113 19.56 -13.24 16.94
CA PRO A 113 18.66 -12.81 18.01
C PRO A 113 18.83 -11.31 18.34
N GLU A 114 20.06 -10.80 18.27
CA GLU A 114 20.43 -9.46 18.70
C GLU A 114 21.62 -8.93 17.88
N ALA A 115 21.35 -8.40 16.69
CA ALA A 115 22.34 -7.66 15.91
C ALA A 115 21.58 -6.55 15.18
N VAL A 116 21.86 -5.27 15.31
CA VAL A 116 22.87 -4.54 16.08
C VAL A 116 22.21 -3.21 16.46
N HIS A 117 22.55 -2.65 17.61
CA HIS A 117 22.44 -1.21 17.86
C HIS A 117 23.31 -0.46 16.83
N HIS A 118 22.86 -0.37 15.58
CA HIS A 118 23.50 0.46 14.58
C HIS A 118 22.44 1.27 13.89
N GLN A 119 22.44 2.53 14.33
CA GLN A 119 21.81 3.68 13.72
C GLN A 119 20.29 3.52 13.62
N GLN A 120 19.59 4.39 14.36
CA GLN A 120 18.55 5.17 13.71
C GLN A 120 19.13 5.61 12.37
N LEU A 121 18.95 4.79 11.33
CA LEU A 121 18.84 5.27 9.97
C LEU A 121 17.69 6.24 10.09
N GLU A 122 18.05 7.50 10.32
CA GLU A 122 17.17 8.62 10.13
C GLU A 122 16.50 8.35 8.79
N TYR A 123 15.21 8.05 8.86
CA TYR A 123 14.33 7.57 7.79
C TYR A 123 14.12 8.66 6.73
N GLU A 124 15.19 9.30 6.26
CA GLU A 124 15.04 10.62 5.70
C GLU A 124 14.70 10.61 4.23
N LYS A 125 15.12 9.61 3.43
CA LYS A 125 14.83 9.63 1.98
C LYS A 125 14.77 8.21 1.43
N LEU A 126 13.58 7.71 1.07
CA LEU A 126 13.49 6.64 0.08
C LEU A 126 13.95 7.27 -1.25
N ALA A 127 15.08 6.84 -1.80
CA ALA A 127 15.46 7.21 -3.15
C ALA A 127 14.47 6.60 -4.16
N ILE A 128 13.97 7.42 -5.07
CA ILE A 128 13.18 6.95 -6.21
C ILE A 128 14.06 6.07 -7.10
N GLY A 129 13.52 4.96 -7.59
CA GLY A 129 14.22 4.00 -8.44
C GLY A 129 14.75 2.78 -7.69
N GLU A 130 14.78 2.83 -6.35
CA GLU A 130 15.20 1.71 -5.50
C GLU A 130 14.05 0.74 -5.19
N ASN A 131 14.44 -0.48 -4.81
CA ASN A 131 13.53 -1.51 -4.35
C ASN A 131 13.43 -1.48 -2.82
N TYR A 132 12.21 -1.59 -2.33
CA TYR A 132 11.89 -1.61 -0.91
C TYR A 132 11.07 -2.83 -0.56
N VAL A 133 11.08 -3.19 0.71
CA VAL A 133 10.20 -4.22 1.26
C VAL A 133 9.30 -3.64 2.34
N ILE A 134 8.04 -4.07 2.34
CA ILE A 134 7.08 -3.82 3.41
C ILE A 134 6.80 -5.13 4.13
N LEU A 135 6.92 -5.10 5.46
CA LEU A 135 6.70 -6.26 6.32
C LEU A 135 5.33 -6.19 6.99
N PHE A 136 4.61 -7.33 7.00
CA PHE A 136 3.36 -7.53 7.72
C PHE A 136 3.43 -8.80 8.58
N TRP A 137 3.14 -8.67 9.88
CA TRP A 137 3.15 -9.81 10.82
C TRP A 137 1.79 -10.51 10.89
N GLY A 138 1.81 -11.83 11.10
CA GLY A 138 0.61 -12.62 11.41
C GLY A 138 -0.20 -13.26 10.27
N PRO A 139 0.15 -13.19 8.96
CA PRO A 139 -0.64 -13.84 7.92
C PRO A 139 -0.31 -15.34 7.74
N GLU A 140 0.07 -16.06 8.80
CA GLU A 140 0.68 -17.41 8.72
C GLU A 140 -0.22 -18.45 8.04
N GLU A 141 -1.54 -18.30 8.18
CA GLU A 141 -2.55 -19.20 7.63
C GLU A 141 -3.43 -18.54 6.55
N ALA A 142 -3.15 -17.28 6.22
CA ALA A 142 -4.00 -16.49 5.36
C ALA A 142 -3.71 -16.77 3.89
N LYS A 143 -4.77 -17.09 3.13
CA LYS A 143 -4.72 -17.34 1.69
C LYS A 143 -5.37 -16.19 0.93
N ASN A 144 -4.98 -16.01 -0.33
CA ASN A 144 -5.53 -14.98 -1.22
C ASN A 144 -5.39 -13.57 -0.62
N LEU A 145 -4.17 -13.23 -0.22
CA LEU A 145 -3.87 -11.95 0.38
C LEU A 145 -3.98 -10.82 -0.64
N THR A 146 -4.61 -9.72 -0.25
CA THR A 146 -4.73 -8.52 -1.07
C THR A 146 -4.07 -7.35 -0.36
N LEU A 147 -3.12 -6.70 -1.02
CA LEU A 147 -2.57 -5.43 -0.56
C LEU A 147 -3.49 -4.30 -0.99
N VAL A 148 -3.95 -3.52 -0.02
CA VAL A 148 -4.70 -2.29 -0.23
C VAL A 148 -3.78 -1.11 -0.02
N ILE A 149 -3.69 -0.25 -1.03
CA ILE A 149 -2.86 0.94 -1.05
C ILE A 149 -3.76 2.17 -1.16
N LYS A 150 -3.82 2.97 -0.10
CA LYS A 150 -4.52 4.25 -0.15
C LYS A 150 -3.64 5.29 -0.80
N ASN A 151 -4.21 6.02 -1.75
CA ASN A 151 -3.55 7.10 -2.49
C ASN A 151 -4.07 8.46 -2.02
N PRO A 152 -3.53 9.03 -0.92
CA PRO A 152 -3.94 10.36 -0.46
C PRO A 152 -3.53 11.48 -1.41
N PHE A 153 -2.68 11.19 -2.39
CA PHE A 153 -2.14 12.13 -3.37
C PHE A 153 -2.77 11.92 -4.75
N SER A 154 -3.91 11.23 -4.84
CA SER A 154 -4.56 10.93 -6.11
C SER A 154 -4.86 12.19 -6.89
N GLU A 155 -4.32 12.29 -8.10
CA GLU A 155 -4.67 13.34 -9.06
C GLU A 155 -5.93 12.96 -9.85
N LYS A 156 -6.49 13.91 -10.60
CA LYS A 156 -7.71 13.69 -11.38
C LYS A 156 -7.50 12.51 -12.35
N GLY A 157 -8.35 11.49 -12.25
CA GLY A 157 -8.28 10.27 -13.06
C GLY A 157 -7.42 9.14 -12.46
N GLN A 158 -6.76 9.37 -11.33
CA GLN A 158 -6.07 8.32 -10.58
C GLN A 158 -7.00 7.66 -9.54
N PRO A 159 -6.73 6.40 -9.16
CA PRO A 159 -7.50 5.75 -8.11
C PRO A 159 -7.15 6.35 -6.73
N GLY A 160 -8.17 6.58 -5.90
CA GLY A 160 -7.98 6.94 -4.49
C GLY A 160 -7.55 5.74 -3.63
N THR A 161 -7.87 4.52 -4.07
CA THR A 161 -7.41 3.26 -3.46
C THR A 161 -7.04 2.27 -4.57
N ALA A 162 -5.90 1.62 -4.45
CA ALA A 162 -5.46 0.53 -5.30
C ALA A 162 -5.46 -0.79 -4.54
N GLU A 163 -5.76 -1.88 -5.22
CA GLU A 163 -5.73 -3.25 -4.68
C GLU A 163 -4.83 -4.12 -5.53
N VAL A 164 -3.95 -4.90 -4.88
CA VAL A 164 -3.05 -5.84 -5.55
C VAL A 164 -3.22 -7.21 -4.92
N LEU A 165 -3.62 -8.19 -5.73
CA LEU A 165 -3.65 -9.59 -5.29
C LEU A 165 -2.20 -10.10 -5.17
N LEU A 166 -1.81 -10.53 -3.97
CA LEU A 166 -0.43 -10.90 -3.66
C LEU A 166 -0.10 -12.37 -3.97
N GLY A 167 -1.08 -13.15 -4.43
CA GLY A 167 -0.93 -14.58 -4.68
C GLY A 167 -1.64 -15.44 -3.64
N ARG A 168 -1.61 -16.76 -3.89
CA ARG A 168 -2.34 -17.79 -3.13
C ARG A 168 -1.60 -18.27 -1.89
#